data_AF-A0A1J0RD06-F1
#
_entry.id   AF-A0A1J0RD06-F1
#
_cell.length_a   1.000
_cell.length_b   1.000
_cell.length_c   1.000
_cell.angle_alpha   90.00
_cell.angle_beta   90.00
_cell.angle_gamma   90.00
#
_symmetry.space_group_name_H-M   'P 1'
#
loop_
_entity.id
_entity.type
_entity.pdbx_description
1 polymer ?
#
loop_
_entity_poly.entity_id
_entity_poly.type
_entity_poly.pdbx_seq_one_letter_code
_entity_poly.pdbx_strand_id
1 'polypeptide(L)'
;VQGRAGLGNCRLEAVVSDAENTGNNKLVADSLYYGLPTGGPELSQTGTTVDNCALTAHTGNTILKTQNLRVDLKLAGDYITVNQGAGDAKAAAKPAKGGDDTYTAPPLYKAAGEALLKLAAAPLSASASLKPPSLADLTSSNAACRLSHTWLLNKTKPYDKSQHQQAAAQKIRKELKDAKDSGAIGAWTALQDFDIPNAIFSDRSSGNTKIGTISDPQQLLTILPYYQVRKTTELTSLREEFARLRNTIAQDPSGPEQLCNKIEEQQK
;
A
#
# COMPACT_ATOMS: atom_id res chain seq x y z
N VAL A 1 -0.44 9.33 -20.70
CA VAL A 1 -0.06 8.19 -19.84
C VAL A 1 1.16 8.61 -19.05
N GLN A 2 1.00 9.03 -17.78
CA GLN A 2 2.16 9.39 -16.96
C GLN A 2 2.92 8.10 -16.65
N GLY A 3 4.16 8.03 -17.14
CA GLY A 3 5.02 6.87 -17.00
C GLY A 3 5.31 6.52 -15.55
N ARG A 4 5.79 5.29 -15.37
CA ARG A 4 6.25 4.56 -14.17
C ARG A 4 6.62 5.36 -12.91
N ALA A 5 7.12 6.59 -13.03
CA ALA A 5 7.41 7.50 -11.91
C ALA A 5 6.18 7.84 -11.03
N GLY A 6 4.95 7.79 -11.57
CA GLY A 6 3.73 8.03 -10.79
C GLY A 6 3.20 6.83 -9.99
N LEU A 7 3.78 5.64 -10.18
CA LEU A 7 3.32 4.38 -9.57
C LEU A 7 4.03 4.03 -8.25
N GLY A 8 4.98 4.84 -7.78
CA GLY A 8 5.70 4.60 -6.51
C GLY A 8 4.83 4.59 -5.25
N ASN A 9 3.55 4.96 -5.36
CA ASN A 9 2.57 4.96 -4.27
C ASN A 9 1.60 3.77 -4.29
N CYS A 10 1.64 2.91 -5.32
CA CYS A 10 0.88 1.67 -5.31
C CYS A 10 1.70 0.63 -4.55
N ARG A 11 1.66 0.71 -3.20
CA ARG A 11 2.24 -0.27 -2.29
C ARG A 11 1.50 -1.60 -2.43
N LEU A 12 1.86 -2.36 -3.47
CA LEU A 12 1.48 -3.75 -3.63
C LEU A 12 2.38 -4.61 -2.75
N GLU A 13 1.78 -5.49 -1.97
CA GLU A 13 2.44 -6.29 -0.94
C GLU A 13 3.12 -7.54 -1.49
N ALA A 14 4.14 -8.01 -0.76
CA ALA A 14 4.47 -9.42 -0.67
C ALA A 14 4.00 -9.90 0.71
N VAL A 15 2.94 -10.69 0.74
CA VAL A 15 2.51 -11.42 1.95
C VAL A 15 3.51 -12.55 2.17
N VAL A 16 4.36 -12.45 3.20
CA VAL A 16 5.01 -13.62 3.77
C VAL A 16 4.33 -13.91 5.10
N SER A 17 3.10 -14.42 5.03
CA SER A 17 2.47 -15.09 6.15
C SER A 17 3.06 -16.50 6.22
N ASP A 18 4.23 -16.62 6.84
CA ASP A 18 4.77 -17.93 7.18
C ASP A 18 4.32 -18.30 8.60
N ALA A 19 3.67 -19.46 8.73
CA ALA A 19 3.22 -19.98 10.01
C ALA A 19 4.38 -20.23 10.99
N GLU A 20 5.61 -20.32 10.48
CA GLU A 20 6.83 -20.53 11.27
C GLU A 20 7.42 -19.22 11.84
N ASN A 21 6.91 -18.05 11.45
CA ASN A 21 7.37 -16.74 11.91
C ASN A 21 6.81 -16.36 13.31
N THR A 22 7.06 -17.22 14.32
CA THR A 22 6.60 -17.04 15.71
C THR A 22 7.74 -17.25 16.72
N GLY A 23 7.57 -16.76 17.96
CA GLY A 23 8.54 -16.96 19.06
C GLY A 23 9.93 -16.37 18.82
N ASN A 24 10.99 -17.15 19.08
CA ASN A 24 12.39 -16.75 18.87
C ASN A 24 12.77 -16.61 17.38
N ASN A 25 11.94 -17.13 16.47
CA ASN A 25 12.16 -17.06 15.02
C ASN A 25 11.41 -15.88 14.39
N LYS A 26 10.83 -15.00 15.20
CA LYS A 26 10.13 -13.83 14.71
C LYS A 26 11.13 -12.90 13.99
N LEU A 27 10.82 -12.51 12.77
CA LEU A 27 11.55 -11.51 11.98
C LEU A 27 11.35 -10.08 12.54
N VAL A 28 11.74 -9.86 13.79
CA VAL A 28 11.76 -8.54 14.45
C VAL A 28 13.19 -8.19 14.78
N ALA A 29 13.57 -6.94 14.54
CA ALA A 29 14.92 -6.44 14.81
C ALA A 29 15.38 -6.76 16.26
N ASP A 30 14.47 -6.68 17.23
CA ASP A 30 14.78 -6.92 18.64
C ASP A 30 15.15 -8.39 18.95
N SER A 31 14.62 -9.36 18.21
CA SER A 31 14.85 -10.80 18.47
C SER A 31 15.93 -11.44 17.59
N LEU A 32 16.39 -10.77 16.53
CA LEU A 32 17.31 -11.33 15.53
C LEU A 32 18.58 -11.96 16.15
N TYR A 33 19.07 -11.41 17.25
CA TYR A 33 20.32 -11.83 17.87
C TYR A 33 20.16 -12.58 19.19
N TYR A 34 18.94 -12.96 19.58
CA TYR A 34 18.70 -13.61 20.87
C TYR A 34 19.44 -14.94 21.03
N GLY A 35 19.59 -15.72 19.96
CA GLY A 35 20.32 -16.99 19.96
C GLY A 35 21.85 -16.88 19.95
N LEU A 36 22.43 -15.67 19.92
CA LEU A 36 23.88 -15.52 19.92
C LEU A 36 24.48 -15.68 21.34
N PRO A 37 25.65 -16.32 21.46
CA PRO A 37 26.37 -16.47 22.72
C PRO A 37 26.59 -15.14 23.46
N THR A 38 26.32 -15.11 24.76
CA THR A 38 26.60 -13.97 25.64
C THR A 38 28.00 -14.11 26.20
N GLY A 39 28.99 -13.39 25.64
CA GLY A 39 30.33 -13.34 26.27
C GLY A 39 31.14 -12.09 25.97
N GLY A 40 30.88 -11.39 24.86
CA GLY A 40 31.67 -10.20 24.54
C GLY A 40 33.16 -10.50 24.29
N PRO A 41 33.91 -9.50 23.80
CA PRO A 41 35.24 -9.70 23.24
C PRO A 41 36.30 -10.11 24.26
N GLU A 42 35.98 -10.05 25.56
CA GLU A 42 36.91 -10.33 26.64
C GLU A 42 36.76 -11.73 27.22
N LEU A 43 35.56 -12.34 27.17
CA LEU A 43 35.28 -13.63 27.80
C LEU A 43 35.51 -14.79 26.81
N SER A 44 36.31 -15.77 27.24
CA SER A 44 36.42 -17.06 26.58
C SER A 44 35.06 -17.77 26.58
N GLN A 45 34.68 -18.35 25.45
CA GLN A 45 33.49 -19.18 25.37
C GLN A 45 33.84 -20.59 25.85
N THR A 46 33.37 -20.96 27.04
CA THR A 46 33.56 -22.31 27.60
C THR A 46 32.26 -23.10 27.53
N GLY A 47 32.29 -24.28 26.90
CA GLY A 47 31.18 -25.23 26.95
C GLY A 47 31.10 -25.94 28.31
N THR A 48 29.91 -26.44 28.67
CA THR A 48 29.70 -27.23 29.89
C THR A 48 30.21 -28.68 29.78
N THR A 49 30.41 -29.16 28.55
CA THR A 49 31.02 -30.47 28.26
C THR A 49 32.42 -30.28 27.70
N VAL A 50 33.37 -31.06 28.21
CA VAL A 50 34.82 -31.00 27.92
C VAL A 50 35.17 -31.62 26.56
N ASP A 51 34.27 -31.51 25.58
CA ASP A 51 34.52 -32.01 24.23
C ASP A 51 35.45 -31.02 23.53
N ASN A 52 36.73 -31.38 23.48
CA ASN A 52 37.80 -30.63 22.83
C ASN A 52 37.47 -30.36 21.36
N CYS A 53 36.78 -29.24 21.08
CA CYS A 53 36.55 -28.81 19.71
C CYS A 53 37.85 -28.21 19.16
N ALA A 54 38.55 -29.00 18.35
CA ALA A 54 39.86 -28.65 17.77
C ALA A 54 39.84 -27.40 16.88
N LEU A 55 38.65 -26.89 16.53
CA LEU A 55 38.44 -25.66 15.78
C LEU A 55 38.35 -24.41 16.65
N THR A 56 38.09 -24.54 17.95
CA THR A 56 37.79 -23.40 18.85
C THR A 56 38.77 -23.24 20.00
N ALA A 57 39.74 -24.13 20.17
CA ALA A 57 40.77 -24.07 21.20
C ALA A 57 42.18 -24.12 20.57
N HIS A 58 43.08 -23.28 21.09
CA HIS A 58 44.49 -23.24 20.68
C HIS A 58 45.43 -23.96 21.68
N THR A 59 44.89 -24.74 22.63
CA THR A 59 45.69 -25.52 23.60
C THR A 59 45.43 -27.03 23.50
N GLY A 60 46.52 -27.82 23.42
CA GLY A 60 46.50 -29.30 23.52
C GLY A 60 45.97 -30.04 22.28
N ASN A 61 44.65 -29.97 22.04
CA ASN A 61 43.94 -30.75 21.02
C ASN A 61 43.37 -29.85 19.92
N THR A 62 44.26 -29.28 19.10
CA THR A 62 43.92 -28.29 18.07
C THR A 62 44.18 -28.84 16.67
N ILE A 63 43.51 -28.29 15.64
CA ILE A 63 43.82 -28.61 14.23
C ILE A 63 45.26 -28.20 13.83
N LEU A 64 45.90 -27.33 14.62
CA LEU A 64 47.18 -26.68 14.32
C LEU A 64 48.38 -27.39 14.95
N LYS A 65 48.18 -28.45 15.75
CA LYS A 65 49.25 -29.19 16.46
C LYS A 65 50.19 -28.22 17.23
N THR A 66 51.49 -28.19 16.91
CA THR A 66 52.52 -27.34 17.54
C THR A 66 52.68 -25.97 16.87
N GLN A 67 51.84 -25.63 15.88
CA GLN A 67 51.94 -24.39 15.12
C GLN A 67 50.97 -23.33 15.67
N ASN A 68 51.42 -22.07 15.65
CA ASN A 68 50.54 -20.94 15.91
C ASN A 68 49.80 -20.54 14.64
N LEU A 69 48.63 -19.93 14.81
CA LEU A 69 48.02 -19.21 13.71
C LEU A 69 48.96 -18.06 13.30
N ARG A 70 48.97 -17.71 12.02
CA ARG A 70 49.75 -16.57 11.52
C ARG A 70 49.05 -15.22 11.78
N VAL A 71 47.73 -15.25 11.92
CA VAL A 71 46.83 -14.13 12.22
C VAL A 71 45.60 -14.68 12.95
N ASP A 72 44.83 -13.83 13.62
CA ASP A 72 43.56 -14.24 14.21
C ASP A 72 42.64 -14.88 13.16
N LEU A 73 42.07 -16.04 13.49
CA LEU A 73 41.09 -16.71 12.63
C LEU A 73 39.70 -16.18 12.97
N LYS A 74 39.06 -15.55 11.99
CA LYS A 74 37.71 -15.03 12.09
C LYS A 74 36.70 -15.99 11.47
N LEU A 75 35.68 -16.35 12.23
CA LEU A 75 34.64 -17.30 11.87
C LEU A 75 33.25 -16.65 12.00
N ALA A 76 32.26 -17.26 11.36
CA ALA A 76 30.87 -16.83 11.40
C ALA A 76 30.71 -15.32 11.16
N GLY A 77 31.26 -14.82 10.04
CA GLY A 77 31.14 -13.42 9.66
C GLY A 77 31.76 -12.43 10.66
N ASP A 78 32.95 -12.75 11.16
CA ASP A 78 33.72 -11.98 12.14
C ASP A 78 33.10 -11.94 13.56
N TYR A 79 32.12 -12.80 13.85
CA TYR A 79 31.51 -12.86 15.18
C TYR A 79 32.33 -13.71 16.16
N ILE A 80 33.05 -14.71 15.68
CA ILE A 80 33.91 -15.56 16.51
C ILE A 80 35.36 -15.34 16.10
N THR A 81 36.22 -15.07 17.07
CA THR A 81 37.66 -14.90 16.86
C THR A 81 38.42 -15.96 17.64
N VAL A 82 39.25 -16.72 16.94
CA VAL A 82 40.29 -17.55 17.54
C VAL A 82 41.60 -16.78 17.42
N ASN A 83 42.16 -16.39 18.57
CA ASN A 83 43.34 -15.54 18.59
C ASN A 83 44.58 -16.24 18.01
N GLN A 84 45.51 -15.44 17.50
CA GLN A 84 46.75 -15.90 16.91
C GLN A 84 47.62 -16.68 17.91
N GLY A 85 47.62 -16.23 19.16
CA GLY A 85 48.32 -16.89 20.27
C GLY A 85 47.49 -17.98 20.94
N ALA A 86 47.98 -18.51 22.06
CA ALA A 86 47.26 -19.51 22.84
C ALA A 86 46.00 -18.91 23.49
N GLY A 87 44.88 -19.66 23.44
CA GLY A 87 43.62 -19.29 24.10
C GLY A 87 42.40 -19.93 23.44
N ASP A 88 41.25 -19.72 24.08
CA ASP A 88 39.95 -20.15 23.58
C ASP A 88 39.37 -19.12 22.60
N ALA A 89 38.43 -19.58 21.78
CA ALA A 89 37.63 -18.70 20.94
C ALA A 89 36.86 -17.67 21.78
N LYS A 90 36.83 -16.44 21.29
CA LYS A 90 36.05 -15.34 21.86
C LYS A 90 34.93 -14.96 20.90
N ALA A 91 33.79 -14.57 21.45
CA ALA A 91 32.70 -14.00 20.66
C ALA A 91 32.81 -12.47 20.68
N ALA A 92 32.41 -11.80 19.60
CA ALA A 92 32.23 -10.36 19.63
C ALA A 92 31.11 -9.99 20.62
N ALA A 93 31.06 -8.71 21.01
CA ALA A 93 29.93 -8.18 21.76
C ALA A 93 28.62 -8.52 21.03
N LYS A 94 27.61 -8.95 21.80
CA LYS A 94 26.29 -9.23 21.25
C LYS A 94 25.81 -7.97 20.50
N PRO A 95 25.38 -8.10 19.24
CA PRO A 95 24.86 -6.98 18.49
C PRO A 95 23.80 -6.24 19.28
N ALA A 96 24.03 -4.95 19.50
CA ALA A 96 23.12 -4.09 20.25
C ALA A 96 22.63 -2.95 19.34
N LYS A 97 21.37 -2.55 19.51
CA LYS A 97 20.80 -1.41 18.81
C LYS A 97 21.46 -0.14 19.36
N GLY A 98 22.17 0.60 18.50
CA GLY A 98 22.90 1.84 18.86
C GLY A 98 22.06 3.11 18.69
N GLY A 99 20.91 3.00 18.04
CA GLY A 99 19.95 4.06 17.72
C GLY A 99 18.84 3.51 16.83
N ASP A 100 17.95 4.36 16.31
CA ASP A 100 16.77 3.89 15.58
C ASP A 100 17.07 3.06 14.33
N ASP A 101 18.18 3.35 13.64
CA ASP A 101 18.55 2.74 12.35
C ASP A 101 19.90 2.01 12.35
N THR A 102 20.53 1.80 13.51
CA THR A 102 21.90 1.29 13.57
C THR A 102 22.12 0.18 14.59
N TYR A 103 23.02 -0.73 14.26
CA TYR A 103 23.54 -1.75 15.18
C TYR A 103 25.05 -1.56 15.44
N THR A 104 25.44 -1.81 16.68
CA THR A 104 26.83 -2.01 17.08
C THR A 104 27.15 -3.50 16.95
N ALA A 105 27.74 -3.91 15.84
CA ALA A 105 28.04 -5.31 15.52
C ALA A 105 29.16 -5.44 14.46
N PRO A 106 29.74 -6.64 14.26
CA PRO A 106 30.58 -6.93 13.09
C PRO A 106 29.84 -6.62 11.78
N PRO A 107 30.55 -6.28 10.68
CA PRO A 107 29.94 -5.70 9.48
C PRO A 107 28.74 -6.46 8.90
N LEU A 108 28.80 -7.80 8.86
CA LEU A 108 27.72 -8.61 8.31
C LEU A 108 26.48 -8.64 9.21
N TYR A 109 26.67 -8.73 10.52
CA TYR A 109 25.59 -8.64 11.50
C TYR A 109 25.01 -7.23 11.50
N LYS A 110 25.85 -6.20 11.46
CA LYS A 110 25.40 -4.81 11.35
C LYS A 110 24.50 -4.62 10.12
N ALA A 111 24.95 -5.06 8.94
CA ALA A 111 24.18 -4.95 7.70
C ALA A 111 22.83 -5.70 7.77
N ALA A 112 22.79 -6.91 8.33
CA ALA A 112 21.56 -7.68 8.49
C ALA A 112 20.57 -7.01 9.46
N GLY A 113 21.05 -6.54 10.61
CA GLY A 113 20.23 -5.86 11.60
C GLY A 113 19.66 -4.53 11.09
N GLU A 114 20.49 -3.73 10.41
CA GLU A 114 20.06 -2.47 9.80
C GLU A 114 19.10 -2.69 8.63
N ALA A 115 19.26 -3.77 7.85
CA ALA A 115 18.31 -4.14 6.81
C ALA A 115 16.95 -4.51 7.40
N LEU A 116 16.90 -5.24 8.52
CA LEU A 116 15.65 -5.54 9.23
C LEU A 116 15.05 -4.31 9.90
N LEU A 117 15.85 -3.40 10.47
CA LEU A 117 15.34 -2.12 10.97
C LEU A 117 14.73 -1.30 9.84
N LYS A 118 15.40 -1.22 8.68
CA LYS A 118 14.85 -0.56 7.49
C LYS A 118 13.59 -1.25 6.98
N LEU A 119 13.51 -2.58 7.06
CA LEU A 119 12.31 -3.32 6.71
C LEU A 119 11.17 -3.05 7.70
N ALA A 120 11.46 -2.93 9.00
CA ALA A 120 10.47 -2.66 10.05
C ALA A 120 10.04 -1.19 10.12
N ALA A 121 10.95 -0.26 9.83
CA ALA A 121 10.70 1.19 9.76
C ALA A 121 10.16 1.62 8.39
N ALA A 122 10.42 0.83 7.35
CA ALA A 122 9.60 0.91 6.15
C ALA A 122 8.16 0.75 6.60
N PRO A 123 7.25 1.64 6.19
CA PRO A 123 5.85 1.53 6.53
C PRO A 123 5.27 0.32 5.81
N LEU A 124 5.51 -0.86 6.40
CA LEU A 124 4.82 -2.11 6.16
C LEU A 124 3.36 -1.77 6.43
N SER A 125 2.58 -1.82 5.37
CA SER A 125 1.20 -1.35 5.31
C SER A 125 0.36 -2.04 6.38
N ALA A 126 0.28 -1.45 7.57
CA ALA A 126 -0.98 -1.43 8.27
C ALA A 126 -1.99 -0.90 7.25
N SER A 127 -3.04 -1.69 6.97
CA SER A 127 -4.14 -1.36 6.06
C SER A 127 -4.31 0.13 6.05
N ALA A 128 -3.88 0.80 4.96
CA ALA A 128 -3.82 2.25 4.96
C ALA A 128 -5.23 2.70 5.28
N SER A 129 -5.43 3.27 6.48
CA SER A 129 -6.69 3.87 6.83
C SER A 129 -6.94 4.87 5.73
N LEU A 130 -7.91 4.55 4.88
CA LEU A 130 -8.12 5.25 3.63
C LEU A 130 -8.71 6.58 4.06
N LYS A 131 -7.83 7.58 4.27
CA LYS A 131 -8.23 8.88 4.77
C LYS A 131 -9.28 9.41 3.78
N PRO A 132 -10.53 9.62 4.22
CA PRO A 132 -11.54 10.18 3.35
C PRO A 132 -11.03 11.52 2.81
N PRO A 133 -11.13 11.77 1.49
CA PRO A 133 -10.74 13.05 0.93
C PRO A 133 -11.61 14.16 1.54
N SER A 134 -10.97 15.23 1.99
CA SER A 134 -11.65 16.44 2.46
C SER A 134 -11.74 17.48 1.35
N LEU A 135 -12.66 18.45 1.48
CA LEU A 135 -12.68 19.61 0.58
C LEU A 135 -11.37 20.41 0.66
N ALA A 136 -10.70 20.45 1.81
CA ALA A 136 -9.40 21.09 1.94
C ALA A 136 -8.33 20.41 1.07
N ASP A 137 -8.32 19.07 1.04
CA ASP A 137 -7.40 18.29 0.19
C ASP A 137 -7.66 18.58 -1.30
N LEU A 138 -8.93 18.63 -1.73
CA LEU A 138 -9.26 18.92 -3.13
C LEU A 138 -9.00 20.38 -3.54
N THR A 139 -9.29 21.34 -2.66
CA THR A 139 -9.15 22.78 -2.99
C THR A 139 -7.69 23.27 -2.94
N SER A 140 -6.83 22.54 -2.23
CA SER A 140 -5.37 22.76 -2.25
C SER A 140 -4.67 21.99 -3.39
N SER A 141 -5.28 20.92 -3.91
CA SER A 141 -4.74 20.11 -5.00
C SER A 141 -4.82 20.82 -6.36
N ASN A 142 -3.64 21.01 -6.98
CA ASN A 142 -3.52 21.56 -8.34
C ASN A 142 -4.26 20.67 -9.37
N ALA A 143 -4.13 19.34 -9.24
CA ALA A 143 -4.79 18.41 -10.16
C ALA A 143 -6.32 18.50 -10.08
N ALA A 144 -6.88 18.55 -8.87
CA ALA A 144 -8.32 18.71 -8.67
C ALA A 144 -8.81 20.08 -9.17
N CYS A 145 -8.07 21.16 -8.90
CA CYS A 145 -8.42 22.48 -9.41
C CYS A 145 -8.36 22.57 -10.95
N ARG A 146 -7.39 21.91 -11.59
CA ARG A 146 -7.34 21.80 -13.06
C ARG A 146 -8.54 21.06 -13.64
N LEU A 147 -8.94 19.94 -13.01
CA LEU A 147 -10.13 19.19 -13.43
C LEU A 147 -11.41 20.01 -13.23
N SER A 148 -11.53 20.70 -12.10
CA SER A 148 -12.65 21.62 -11.85
C SER A 148 -12.71 22.74 -12.89
N HIS A 149 -11.57 23.35 -13.23
CA HIS A 149 -11.50 24.37 -14.28
C HIS A 149 -11.97 23.85 -15.63
N THR A 150 -11.52 22.66 -16.02
CA THR A 150 -11.83 22.07 -17.32
C THR A 150 -13.29 21.60 -17.38
N TRP A 151 -13.72 20.81 -16.41
CA TRP A 151 -14.98 20.06 -16.48
C TRP A 151 -16.13 20.72 -15.72
N LEU A 152 -15.89 21.24 -14.50
CA LEU A 152 -16.96 21.84 -13.70
C LEU A 152 -17.25 23.29 -14.11
N LEU A 153 -16.21 24.05 -14.48
CA LEU A 153 -16.33 25.40 -15.00
C LEU A 153 -16.42 25.45 -16.54
N ASN A 154 -16.32 24.30 -17.20
CA ASN A 154 -16.37 24.15 -18.66
C ASN A 154 -15.45 25.14 -19.39
N LYS A 155 -14.22 25.31 -18.89
CA LYS A 155 -13.23 26.23 -19.50
C LYS A 155 -12.35 25.45 -20.47
N THR A 156 -12.20 26.00 -21.66
CA THR A 156 -11.34 25.46 -22.72
C THR A 156 -9.90 25.96 -22.64
N LYS A 157 -9.67 27.07 -21.93
CA LYS A 157 -8.32 27.61 -21.72
C LYS A 157 -7.52 26.71 -20.76
N PRO A 158 -6.19 26.61 -20.93
CA PRO A 158 -5.34 25.90 -20.00
C PRO A 158 -5.46 26.46 -18.57
N TYR A 159 -5.38 25.57 -17.59
CA TYR A 159 -5.41 25.96 -16.19
C TYR A 159 -4.08 26.61 -15.78
N ASP A 160 -4.16 27.87 -15.33
CA ASP A 160 -3.10 28.58 -14.63
C ASP A 160 -3.43 28.67 -13.14
N LYS A 161 -2.52 28.21 -12.28
CA LYS A 161 -2.76 28.18 -10.83
C LYS A 161 -2.94 29.59 -10.24
N SER A 162 -2.10 30.55 -10.66
CA SER A 162 -2.12 31.92 -10.12
C SER A 162 -3.41 32.66 -10.45
N GLN A 163 -4.05 32.33 -11.58
CA GLN A 163 -5.25 33.01 -12.05
C GLN A 163 -6.55 32.25 -11.74
N HIS A 164 -6.53 30.91 -11.77
CA HIS A 164 -7.75 30.12 -11.81
C HIS A 164 -8.02 29.32 -10.54
N GLN A 165 -7.06 29.21 -9.60
CA GLN A 165 -7.22 28.36 -8.42
C GLN A 165 -8.42 28.75 -7.56
N GLN A 166 -8.64 30.05 -7.32
CA GLN A 166 -9.74 30.50 -6.46
C GLN A 166 -11.11 30.11 -7.03
N ALA A 167 -11.36 30.38 -8.31
CA ALA A 167 -12.61 30.03 -8.98
C ALA A 167 -12.82 28.51 -9.04
N ALA A 168 -11.77 27.74 -9.35
CA ALA A 168 -11.83 26.28 -9.38
C ALA A 168 -12.13 25.69 -8.00
N ALA A 169 -11.50 26.20 -6.94
CA ALA A 169 -11.73 25.78 -5.56
C ALA A 169 -13.15 26.12 -5.08
N GLN A 170 -13.67 27.30 -5.42
CA GLN A 170 -15.06 27.66 -5.11
C GLN A 170 -16.06 26.72 -5.78
N LYS A 171 -15.83 26.36 -7.05
CA LYS A 171 -16.69 25.40 -7.76
C LYS A 171 -16.65 24.01 -7.11
N ILE A 172 -15.46 23.53 -6.70
CA ILE A 172 -15.32 22.28 -5.94
C ILE A 172 -16.17 22.30 -4.66
N ARG A 173 -16.07 23.36 -3.86
CA ARG A 173 -16.87 23.50 -2.62
C ARG A 173 -18.37 23.47 -2.88
N LYS A 174 -18.81 24.17 -3.93
CA LYS A 174 -20.24 24.26 -4.29
C LYS A 174 -20.81 22.92 -4.75
N GLU A 175 -20.10 22.20 -5.61
CA GLU A 175 -20.61 20.98 -6.23
C GLU A 175 -20.49 19.76 -5.31
N LEU A 176 -19.37 19.61 -4.61
CA LEU A 176 -19.11 18.39 -3.85
C LEU A 176 -19.66 18.45 -2.41
N LYS A 177 -19.74 19.65 -1.83
CA LYS A 177 -20.24 19.96 -0.47
C LYS A 177 -19.53 19.17 0.65
N ASP A 178 -19.52 19.71 1.86
CA ASP A 178 -19.10 18.93 3.02
C ASP A 178 -20.19 17.92 3.39
N ALA A 179 -19.78 16.72 3.76
CA ALA A 179 -20.66 15.79 4.43
C ALA A 179 -21.03 16.36 5.80
N LYS A 180 -22.31 16.29 6.17
CA LYS A 180 -22.76 16.68 7.50
C LYS A 180 -21.98 15.84 8.53
N ASP A 181 -21.27 16.49 9.44
CA ASP A 181 -20.68 15.91 10.65
C ASP A 181 -19.46 14.96 10.49
N SER A 182 -18.85 14.81 9.30
CA SER A 182 -17.70 13.88 9.13
C SER A 182 -16.40 14.48 8.59
N GLY A 183 -16.39 15.74 8.16
CA GLY A 183 -15.20 16.39 7.55
C GLY A 183 -14.77 15.79 6.20
N ALA A 184 -15.46 14.75 5.73
CA ALA A 184 -15.32 14.17 4.41
C ALA A 184 -16.20 14.94 3.40
N ILE A 185 -15.94 14.73 2.13
CA ILE A 185 -16.79 15.23 1.05
C ILE A 185 -18.12 14.47 1.03
N GLY A 186 -19.26 15.16 0.90
CA GLY A 186 -20.59 14.54 0.86
C GLY A 186 -20.71 13.46 -0.23
N ALA A 187 -20.18 13.75 -1.41
CA ALA A 187 -20.11 12.79 -2.52
C ALA A 187 -19.26 11.54 -2.21
N TRP A 188 -18.24 11.66 -1.36
CA TRP A 188 -17.43 10.51 -0.95
C TRP A 188 -18.23 9.58 -0.04
N THR A 189 -18.94 10.13 0.95
CA THR A 189 -19.80 9.33 1.84
C THR A 189 -20.91 8.64 1.05
N ALA A 190 -21.59 9.37 0.15
CA ALA A 190 -22.60 8.79 -0.72
C ALA A 190 -22.04 7.69 -1.63
N LEU A 191 -20.80 7.86 -2.12
CA LEU A 191 -20.12 6.80 -2.85
C LEU A 191 -19.92 5.58 -1.95
N GLN A 192 -19.35 5.73 -0.75
CA GLN A 192 -19.06 4.60 0.15
C GLN A 192 -20.31 3.77 0.48
N ASP A 193 -21.46 4.43 0.64
CA ASP A 193 -22.74 3.78 0.94
C ASP A 193 -23.45 3.20 -0.29
N PHE A 194 -22.90 3.34 -1.49
CA PHE A 194 -23.53 2.84 -2.69
C PHE A 194 -23.53 1.30 -2.73
N ASP A 195 -24.72 0.73 -2.81
CA ASP A 195 -24.93 -0.72 -2.87
C ASP A 195 -24.60 -1.30 -4.24
N ILE A 196 -23.69 -2.27 -4.24
CA ILE A 196 -23.34 -3.07 -5.42
C ILE A 196 -23.93 -4.48 -5.25
N PRO A 197 -24.80 -4.94 -6.17
CA PRO A 197 -25.25 -6.32 -6.19
C PRO A 197 -24.08 -7.31 -6.23
N ASN A 198 -24.09 -8.27 -5.32
CA ASN A 198 -22.99 -9.24 -5.16
C ASN A 198 -22.70 -10.04 -6.44
N ALA A 199 -23.74 -10.34 -7.21
CA ALA A 199 -23.67 -11.10 -8.46
C ALA A 199 -22.82 -10.41 -9.55
N ILE A 200 -22.47 -9.13 -9.39
CA ILE A 200 -21.64 -8.40 -10.35
C ILE A 200 -20.15 -8.74 -10.20
N PHE A 201 -19.69 -9.04 -8.99
CA PHE A 201 -18.25 -9.08 -8.67
C PHE A 201 -17.84 -10.23 -7.76
N SER A 202 -18.78 -11.11 -7.39
CA SER A 202 -18.53 -12.25 -6.52
C SER A 202 -19.42 -13.43 -6.92
N ASP A 203 -19.09 -14.62 -6.42
CA ASP A 203 -19.88 -15.85 -6.63
C ASP A 203 -21.19 -15.88 -5.83
N ARG A 204 -21.45 -14.85 -5.00
CA ARG A 204 -22.69 -14.73 -4.24
C ARG A 204 -23.79 -14.20 -5.16
N SER A 205 -24.81 -15.02 -5.38
CA SER A 205 -25.93 -14.71 -6.29
C SER A 205 -26.95 -13.73 -5.75
N SER A 206 -26.95 -13.44 -4.44
CA SER A 206 -27.93 -12.57 -3.80
C SER A 206 -27.30 -11.56 -2.84
N GLY A 207 -28.05 -10.49 -2.57
CA GLY A 207 -27.66 -9.41 -1.67
C GLY A 207 -26.79 -8.34 -2.32
N ASN A 208 -26.55 -7.28 -1.56
CA ASN A 208 -25.73 -6.14 -1.95
C ASN A 208 -24.57 -5.97 -0.96
N THR A 209 -23.47 -5.44 -1.47
CA THR A 209 -22.33 -4.99 -0.69
C THR A 209 -22.07 -3.53 -0.97
N LYS A 210 -21.87 -2.74 0.08
CA LYS A 210 -21.50 -1.33 -0.05
C LYS A 210 -20.13 -1.21 -0.71
N ILE A 211 -20.00 -0.40 -1.75
CA ILE A 211 -18.72 -0.23 -2.47
C ILE A 211 -17.58 0.19 -1.54
N GLY A 212 -17.88 0.94 -0.48
CA GLY A 212 -16.88 1.34 0.53
C GLY A 212 -16.27 0.19 1.33
N THR A 213 -16.93 -0.96 1.34
CA THR A 213 -16.46 -2.19 2.01
C THR A 213 -15.73 -3.15 1.07
N ILE A 214 -15.70 -2.85 -0.24
CA ILE A 214 -15.01 -3.66 -1.25
C ILE A 214 -13.56 -3.19 -1.33
N SER A 215 -12.64 -3.97 -0.75
CA SER A 215 -11.21 -3.64 -0.70
C SER A 215 -10.37 -4.29 -1.80
N ASP A 216 -10.88 -5.34 -2.46
CA ASP A 216 -10.16 -6.04 -3.52
C ASP A 216 -10.16 -5.23 -4.84
N PRO A 217 -8.99 -4.80 -5.33
CA PRO A 217 -8.89 -4.06 -6.60
C PRO A 217 -9.46 -4.84 -7.80
N GLN A 218 -9.37 -6.17 -7.83
CA GLN A 218 -9.91 -6.97 -8.93
C GLN A 218 -11.45 -6.95 -8.95
N GLN A 219 -12.07 -6.97 -7.77
CA GLN A 219 -13.51 -6.81 -7.64
C GLN A 219 -13.95 -5.41 -8.11
N LEU A 220 -13.24 -4.35 -7.70
CA LEU A 220 -13.51 -2.99 -8.16
C LEU A 220 -13.34 -2.84 -9.69
N LEU A 221 -12.31 -3.47 -10.26
CA LEU A 221 -12.07 -3.52 -11.71
C LEU A 221 -13.10 -4.36 -12.48
N THR A 222 -13.86 -5.23 -11.82
CA THR A 222 -14.99 -5.96 -12.41
C THR A 222 -16.27 -5.12 -12.37
N ILE A 223 -16.48 -4.38 -11.28
CA ILE A 223 -17.64 -3.48 -11.10
C ILE A 223 -17.62 -2.33 -12.11
N LEU A 224 -16.46 -1.70 -12.31
CA LEU A 224 -16.32 -0.56 -13.20
C LEU A 224 -16.82 -0.82 -14.64
N PRO A 225 -16.32 -1.82 -15.38
CA PRO A 225 -16.74 -2.10 -16.75
C PRO A 225 -18.22 -2.51 -16.81
N TYR A 226 -18.74 -3.22 -15.80
CA TYR A 226 -20.17 -3.56 -15.74
C TYR A 226 -21.05 -2.30 -15.79
N TYR A 227 -20.78 -1.30 -14.95
CA TYR A 227 -21.55 -0.06 -14.96
C TYR A 227 -21.27 0.82 -16.18
N GLN A 228 -20.06 0.77 -16.77
CA GLN A 228 -19.77 1.47 -18.02
C GLN A 228 -20.61 0.93 -19.19
N VAL A 229 -20.71 -0.39 -19.33
CA VAL A 229 -21.54 -1.03 -20.35
C VAL A 229 -23.00 -0.68 -20.13
N ARG A 230 -23.50 -0.84 -18.90
CA ARG A 230 -24.89 -0.51 -18.56
C ARG A 230 -25.25 0.94 -18.90
N LYS A 231 -24.39 1.90 -18.53
CA LYS A 231 -24.62 3.32 -18.84
C LYS A 231 -24.60 3.61 -20.33
N THR A 232 -23.75 2.92 -21.09
CA THR A 232 -23.70 3.04 -22.54
C THR A 232 -25.00 2.52 -23.17
N THR A 233 -25.52 1.38 -22.70
CA THR A 233 -26.80 0.84 -23.15
C THR A 233 -27.97 1.76 -22.82
N GLU A 234 -28.02 2.30 -21.59
CA GLU A 234 -29.04 3.28 -21.19
C GLU A 234 -29.01 4.53 -22.09
N LEU A 235 -27.82 5.07 -22.39
CA LEU A 235 -27.67 6.22 -23.28
C LEU A 235 -28.10 5.93 -24.72
N THR A 236 -27.79 4.74 -25.24
CA THR A 236 -28.21 4.33 -26.58
C THR A 236 -29.73 4.22 -26.66
N SER A 237 -30.36 3.57 -25.67
CA SER A 237 -31.82 3.48 -25.55
C SER A 237 -32.47 4.86 -25.53
N LEU A 238 -31.92 5.79 -24.74
CA LEU A 238 -32.47 7.15 -24.62
C LEU A 238 -32.34 7.94 -25.94
N ARG A 239 -31.24 7.73 -26.69
CA ARG A 239 -31.07 8.33 -28.02
C ARG A 239 -32.06 7.78 -29.04
N GLU A 240 -32.31 6.48 -29.02
CA GLU A 240 -33.29 5.84 -29.90
C GLU A 240 -34.71 6.33 -29.60
N GLU A 241 -35.06 6.43 -28.31
CA GLU A 241 -36.35 6.97 -27.88
C GLU A 241 -36.52 8.43 -28.31
N PHE A 242 -35.49 9.26 -28.13
CA PHE A 242 -35.52 10.65 -28.59
C PHE A 242 -35.66 10.75 -30.11
N ALA A 243 -34.97 9.90 -30.88
CA ALA A 243 -35.11 9.86 -32.32
C ALA A 243 -36.51 9.42 -32.76
N ARG A 244 -37.11 8.44 -32.07
CA ARG A 244 -38.50 8.02 -32.30
C ARG A 244 -39.46 9.16 -32.05
N LEU A 245 -39.40 9.78 -30.87
CA LEU A 245 -40.26 10.92 -30.50
C LEU A 245 -40.14 12.07 -31.51
N ARG A 246 -38.91 12.41 -31.91
CA ARG A 246 -38.65 13.44 -32.92
C ARG A 246 -39.28 13.10 -34.28
N ASN A 247 -39.18 11.86 -34.72
CA ASN A 247 -39.77 11.42 -35.98
C ASN A 247 -41.30 11.39 -35.92
N THR A 248 -41.89 10.97 -34.80
CA THR A 248 -43.36 11.02 -34.59
C THR A 248 -43.87 12.45 -34.67
N ILE A 249 -43.18 13.41 -34.03
CA ILE A 249 -43.54 14.84 -34.10
C ILE A 249 -43.38 15.39 -35.53
N ALA A 250 -42.35 14.96 -36.27
CA ALA A 250 -42.12 15.42 -37.64
C ALA A 250 -43.13 14.84 -38.66
N GLN A 251 -43.77 13.72 -38.34
CA GLN A 251 -44.71 13.00 -39.22
C GLN A 251 -46.19 13.21 -38.88
N ASP A 252 -46.53 13.78 -37.71
CA ASP A 252 -47.92 14.05 -37.34
C ASP A 252 -48.35 15.47 -37.77
N PRO A 253 -49.36 15.60 -38.67
CA PRO A 253 -49.88 16.90 -39.13
C PRO A 253 -50.73 17.62 -38.07
N SER A 254 -50.96 17.00 -36.90
CA SER A 254 -51.73 17.54 -35.79
C SER A 254 -50.93 18.62 -35.04
N GLY A 255 -51.57 19.72 -34.63
CA GLY A 255 -50.90 20.80 -33.88
C GLY A 255 -50.26 20.33 -32.55
N PRO A 256 -49.30 21.08 -31.99
CA PRO A 256 -48.45 20.64 -30.88
C PRO A 256 -49.20 20.18 -29.60
N GLU A 257 -50.38 20.74 -29.30
CA GLU A 257 -51.20 20.33 -28.14
C GLU A 257 -51.84 18.94 -28.32
N GLN A 258 -52.26 18.56 -29.53
CA GLN A 258 -52.85 17.24 -29.79
C GLN A 258 -51.78 16.14 -29.78
N LEU A 259 -50.54 16.50 -30.14
CA LEU A 259 -49.36 15.62 -30.05
C LEU A 259 -48.98 15.30 -28.61
N CYS A 260 -48.98 16.30 -27.71
CA CYS A 260 -48.70 16.07 -26.29
C CYS A 260 -49.71 15.11 -25.65
N ASN A 261 -51.01 15.29 -25.91
CA ASN A 261 -52.05 14.41 -25.36
C ASN A 261 -51.93 12.96 -25.88
N LYS A 262 -51.60 12.76 -27.17
CA LYS A 262 -51.36 11.41 -27.72
C LYS A 262 -50.14 10.72 -27.13
N ILE A 263 -49.06 11.46 -26.86
CA ILE A 263 -47.84 10.91 -26.25
C ILE A 263 -48.12 10.50 -24.79
N GLU A 264 -48.87 11.29 -24.03
CA GLU A 264 -49.28 10.94 -22.66
C GLU A 264 -50.22 9.72 -22.61
N GLU A 265 -51.12 9.56 -23.59
CA GLU A 265 -52.00 8.39 -23.67
C GLU A 265 -51.25 7.09 -24.04
N GLN A 266 -50.17 7.16 -24.81
CA GLN A 266 -49.33 5.98 -25.13
C GLN A 266 -48.39 5.55 -23.99
N GLN A 267 -48.26 6.36 -22.94
CA GLN A 267 -47.43 6.08 -21.77
C GLN A 267 -48.22 5.53 -20.56
N LYS A 268 -49.55 5.34 -20.68
CA LYS A 268 -50.40 4.63 -19.69
C LYS A 268 -50.63 3.18 -20.09
#